data_AF-A0A527ZQ47-F1
#
_entry.id   AF-A0A527ZQ47-F1
#
_cell.length_a   1.000
_cell.length_b   1.000
_cell.length_c   1.000
_cell.angle_alpha   90.00
_cell.angle_beta   90.00
_cell.angle_gamma   90.00
#
_symmetry.space_group_name_H-M   'P 1'
#
loop_
_entity.id
_entity.type
_entity.pdbx_description
1 polymer ?
#
loop_
_entity_poly.entity_id
_entity_poly.type
_entity_poly.pdbx_seq_one_letter_code
_entity_poly.pdbx_strand_id
1 'polypeptide(L)'
;MIEPSLALQTAINARLTSTPAVIALVAADQIRTGSMRREQLPSVIMSGAQIEYLGYGAGNQYSARVWLDLHIWALDAGGDLAKAIGFALHGALRAPLI
;
A
#
# COMPACT_ATOMS: atom_id res chain seq x y z
N MET A 1 10.21 -11.27 15.77
CA MET A 1 9.37 -10.13 15.38
C MET A 1 9.49 -9.99 13.88
N ILE A 2 8.39 -10.10 13.12
CA ILE A 2 8.41 -9.67 11.72
C ILE A 2 8.68 -8.17 11.72
N GLU A 3 9.51 -7.71 10.79
CA GLU A 3 9.83 -6.29 10.66
C GLU A 3 8.49 -5.52 10.39
N PRO A 4 8.20 -4.43 11.12
CA PRO A 4 6.88 -3.79 11.09
C PRO A 4 6.41 -3.32 9.70
N SER A 5 7.34 -2.88 8.85
CA SER A 5 7.01 -2.42 7.50
C SER A 5 6.63 -3.56 6.58
N LEU A 6 7.27 -4.73 6.70
CA LEU A 6 6.90 -5.94 5.99
C LEU A 6 5.50 -6.44 6.39
N ALA A 7 5.18 -6.38 7.68
CA ALA A 7 3.83 -6.70 8.16
C ALA A 7 2.78 -5.75 7.55
N LEU A 8 3.05 -4.44 7.58
CA LEU A 8 2.16 -3.44 7.00
C LEU A 8 1.99 -3.61 5.48
N GLN A 9 3.08 -3.82 4.74
CA GLN A 9 3.06 -4.07 3.31
C GLN A 9 2.23 -5.31 2.95
N THR A 10 2.37 -6.38 3.74
CA THR A 10 1.59 -7.61 3.53
C THR A 10 0.10 -7.36 3.77
N ALA A 11 -0.24 -6.66 4.85
CA ALA A 11 -1.63 -6.35 5.18
C ALA A 11 -2.29 -5.41 4.14
N ILE A 12 -1.56 -4.39 3.69
CA ILE A 12 -2.01 -3.51 2.60
C ILE A 12 -2.19 -4.31 1.32
N ASN A 13 -1.22 -5.14 0.93
CA ASN A 13 -1.33 -5.96 -0.27
C ASN A 13 -2.57 -6.87 -0.23
N ALA A 14 -2.80 -7.57 0.88
CA ALA A 14 -3.97 -8.42 1.07
C ALA A 14 -5.28 -7.62 0.98
N ARG A 15 -5.37 -6.44 1.61
CA ARG A 15 -6.55 -5.57 1.52
C ARG A 15 -6.80 -5.09 0.08
N LEU A 16 -5.77 -4.62 -0.61
CA LEU A 16 -5.91 -4.06 -1.95
C LEU A 16 -6.28 -5.12 -2.98
N THR A 17 -5.63 -6.27 -2.94
CA THR A 17 -5.90 -7.39 -3.88
C THR A 17 -7.24 -8.07 -3.64
N SER A 18 -7.79 -7.99 -2.42
CA SER A 18 -9.13 -8.49 -2.09
C SER A 18 -10.26 -7.47 -2.34
N THR A 19 -9.95 -6.22 -2.70
CA THR A 19 -10.96 -5.17 -2.89
C THR A 19 -11.40 -5.08 -4.36
N PRO A 20 -12.65 -5.42 -4.71
CA PRO A 20 -13.14 -5.41 -6.09
C PRO A 20 -12.95 -4.07 -6.83
N ALA A 21 -13.21 -2.95 -6.12
CA ALA A 21 -13.07 -1.62 -6.70
C ALA A 21 -11.61 -1.26 -7.07
N VAL A 22 -10.62 -1.86 -6.39
CA VAL A 22 -9.20 -1.67 -6.70
C VAL A 22 -8.81 -2.56 -7.88
N ILE A 23 -9.14 -3.85 -7.83
CA ILE A 23 -8.76 -4.81 -8.88
C ILE A 23 -9.42 -4.53 -10.23
N ALA A 24 -10.56 -3.82 -10.24
CA ALA A 24 -11.19 -3.33 -11.45
C ALA A 24 -10.35 -2.26 -12.20
N LEU A 25 -9.45 -1.57 -11.49
CA LEU A 25 -8.61 -0.49 -12.05
C LEU A 25 -7.15 -0.91 -12.24
N VAL A 26 -6.63 -1.79 -11.38
CA VAL A 26 -5.26 -2.29 -11.44
C VAL A 26 -5.24 -3.80 -11.17
N ALA A 27 -4.63 -4.57 -12.05
CA ALA A 27 -4.54 -6.02 -11.86
C ALA A 27 -3.80 -6.36 -10.55
N ALA A 28 -4.27 -7.39 -9.83
CA ALA A 28 -3.75 -7.74 -8.51
C ALA A 28 -2.23 -8.03 -8.51
N ASP A 29 -1.71 -8.62 -9.58
CA ASP A 29 -0.28 -8.91 -9.77
C ASP A 29 0.56 -7.63 -9.97
N GLN A 30 -0.06 -6.50 -10.33
CA GLN A 30 0.59 -5.20 -10.48
C GLN A 30 0.57 -4.37 -9.18
N ILE A 31 0.06 -4.91 -8.07
CA ILE A 31 0.14 -4.33 -6.73
C ILE A 31 1.23 -5.07 -5.94
N ARG A 32 2.35 -4.41 -5.65
CA ARG A 32 3.51 -5.10 -5.05
C ARG A 32 4.44 -4.17 -4.28
N THR A 33 5.35 -4.77 -3.53
CA THR A 33 6.49 -4.07 -2.93
C THR A 33 7.64 -3.96 -3.94
N GLY A 34 8.50 -2.95 -3.77
CA GLY A 34 9.69 -2.77 -4.60
C GLY A 34 9.99 -1.29 -4.87
N SER A 35 11.06 -1.02 -5.61
CA SER A 35 11.50 0.36 -5.92
C SER A 35 11.45 0.70 -7.41
N MET A 36 11.19 -0.27 -8.29
CA MET A 36 11.24 -0.08 -9.74
C MET A 36 9.85 -0.03 -10.36
N ARG A 37 9.59 1.02 -11.14
CA ARG A 37 8.41 1.12 -12.01
C ARG A 37 8.30 -0.11 -12.91
N ARG A 38 7.09 -0.62 -13.08
CA ARG A 38 6.77 -1.72 -14.01
C ARG A 38 6.65 -1.20 -15.44
N GLU A 39 7.04 -2.04 -16.39
CA GLU A 39 6.79 -1.80 -17.82
C GLU A 39 5.29 -1.82 -18.13
N GLN A 40 4.58 -2.78 -17.55
CA GLN A 40 3.14 -2.91 -17.70
C GLN A 40 2.41 -1.99 -16.71
N LEU A 41 1.49 -1.19 -17.24
CA LEU A 41 0.72 -0.19 -16.50
C LEU A 41 -0.79 -0.42 -16.71
N PRO A 42 -1.64 -0.04 -15.74
CA PRO A 42 -1.30 0.64 -14.47
C PRO A 42 -0.67 -0.30 -13.43
N SER A 43 0.13 0.26 -12.50
CA SER A 43 0.74 -0.47 -11.39
C SER A 43 0.80 0.35 -10.11
N VAL A 44 0.79 -0.34 -8.96
CA VAL A 44 0.91 0.25 -7.62
C VAL A 44 2.10 -0.37 -6.90
N ILE A 45 3.02 0.48 -6.45
CA ILE A 45 4.26 0.06 -5.80
C ILE A 45 4.32 0.60 -4.38
N MET A 46 4.44 -0.30 -3.41
CA MET A 46 4.70 0.02 -2.01
C MET A 46 6.21 0.16 -1.79
N SER A 47 6.67 1.36 -1.46
CA SER A 47 8.08 1.66 -1.26
C SER A 47 8.29 2.79 -0.25
N GLY A 48 9.54 3.12 0.06
CA GLY A 48 9.86 4.26 0.92
C GLY A 48 9.47 4.08 2.40
N ALA A 49 9.42 2.85 2.89
CA ALA A 49 9.03 2.60 4.28
C ALA A 49 10.01 3.27 5.26
N GLN A 50 9.46 3.99 6.23
CA GLN A 50 10.20 4.55 7.36
C GLN A 50 9.59 4.03 8.66
N ILE A 51 10.44 3.64 9.61
CA ILE A 51 10.02 3.01 10.87
C ILE A 51 10.57 3.82 12.02
N GLU A 52 9.69 4.17 12.95
CA GLU A 52 10.03 4.74 14.24
C GLU A 52 9.60 3.75 15.33
N TYR A 53 10.56 3.26 16.11
CA TYR A 53 10.27 2.43 17.27
C TYR A 53 9.91 3.32 18.46
N LEU A 54 8.70 3.15 18.98
CA LEU A 54 8.14 4.00 20.03
C LEU A 54 8.43 3.46 21.45
N GLY A 55 9.13 2.33 21.56
CA GLY A 55 9.39 1.66 22.84
C GLY A 55 8.18 0.88 23.35
N TYR A 56 8.09 0.76 24.68
CA TYR A 56 7.04 0.00 25.36
C TYR A 56 5.93 0.92 25.88
N GLY A 57 4.69 0.62 25.50
CA GLY A 57 3.49 1.22 26.07
C GLY A 57 2.98 0.48 27.31
N ALA A 58 1.82 0.91 27.82
CA ALA A 58 1.15 0.24 28.93
C ALA A 58 0.88 -1.25 28.63
N GLY A 59 1.09 -2.10 29.64
CA GLY A 59 0.96 -3.56 29.47
C GLY A 59 2.13 -4.19 28.70
N ASN A 60 3.30 -3.54 28.64
CA ASN A 60 4.52 -4.05 28.00
C ASN A 60 4.37 -4.29 26.48
N GLN A 61 3.53 -3.49 25.82
CA GLN A 61 3.32 -3.56 24.38
C GLN A 61 4.43 -2.81 23.63
N TYR A 62 5.26 -3.53 22.90
CA TYR A 62 6.27 -2.90 22.05
C TYR A 62 5.62 -2.36 20.77
N SER A 63 5.71 -1.05 20.56
CA SER A 63 5.01 -0.35 19.48
C SER A 63 5.96 0.28 18.48
N ALA A 64 5.56 0.30 17.21
CA ALA A 64 6.27 0.99 16.15
C ALA A 64 5.27 1.80 15.30
N ARG A 65 5.74 2.93 14.77
CA ARG A 65 5.07 3.69 13.73
C ARG A 65 5.76 3.41 12.40
N VAL A 66 4.96 3.23 11.37
CA VAL A 66 5.44 3.01 9.99
C VAL A 66 4.79 4.04 9.09
N TRP A 67 5.61 4.74 8.31
CA TRP A 67 5.18 5.50 7.15
C TRP A 67 5.53 4.68 5.91
N LEU A 68 4.62 4.59 4.95
CA LEU A 68 4.80 3.83 3.71
C LEU A 68 4.12 4.57 2.57
N ASP A 69 4.82 4.71 1.45
CA ASP A 69 4.30 5.34 0.26
C ASP A 69 3.74 4.30 -0.72
N LEU A 70 2.59 4.63 -1.31
CA LEU A 70 1.98 3.87 -2.41
C LEU A 70 2.12 4.69 -3.70
N HIS A 71 3.08 4.32 -4.53
CA HIS A 71 3.33 4.98 -5.81
C HIS A 71 2.42 4.40 -6.89
N ILE A 72 1.62 5.26 -7.53
CA ILE A 72 0.70 4.88 -8.60
C ILE A 72 1.32 5.29 -9.93
N TRP A 73 1.45 4.32 -10.84
CA TRP A 73 1.91 4.56 -12.21
C TRP A 73 0.78 4.20 -13.17
N ALA A 74 0.36 5.16 -13.99
CA ALA A 74 -0.64 4.96 -15.03
C ALA A 74 -0.25 5.74 -16.29
N LEU A 75 -0.52 5.17 -17.46
CA LEU A 75 -0.42 5.86 -18.75
C LEU A 75 -1.82 6.33 -19.12
N ASP A 76 -2.11 7.60 -18.84
CA ASP A 76 -3.31 8.27 -19.29
C ASP A 76 -2.93 9.74 -19.56
N ALA A 77 -3.34 10.26 -20.72
CA ALA A 77 -3.01 11.62 -21.14
C ALA A 77 -3.55 12.69 -20.18
N GLY A 78 -4.60 12.38 -19.40
CA GLY A 78 -5.21 13.28 -18.41
C GLY A 78 -4.83 13.03 -16.95
N GLY A 79 -4.17 11.91 -16.64
CA GLY A 79 -3.89 11.49 -15.25
C GLY A 79 -5.13 11.12 -14.42
N ASP A 80 -6.31 11.02 -15.05
CA ASP A 80 -7.57 10.72 -14.37
C ASP A 80 -7.59 9.28 -13.86
N LEU A 81 -6.97 8.35 -14.60
CA LEU A 81 -6.81 6.97 -14.14
C LEU A 81 -5.98 6.87 -12.85
N ALA A 82 -4.87 7.61 -12.73
CA ALA A 82 -4.04 7.58 -11.51
C ALA A 82 -4.81 8.12 -10.29
N LYS A 83 -5.62 9.18 -10.49
CA LYS A 83 -6.49 9.73 -9.44
C LYS A 83 -7.60 8.76 -9.05
N ALA A 84 -8.23 8.11 -10.03
CA ALA A 84 -9.27 7.11 -9.79
C ALA A 84 -8.72 5.93 -8.97
N ILE A 85 -7.52 5.44 -9.32
CA ILE A 85 -6.81 4.43 -8.53
C ILE A 85 -6.56 4.97 -7.12
N GLY A 86 -6.01 6.18 -6.97
CA GLY A 86 -5.73 6.78 -5.67
C GLY A 86 -6.98 6.88 -4.77
N PHE A 87 -8.12 7.25 -5.34
CA PHE A 87 -9.39 7.27 -4.62
C PHE A 87 -9.84 5.86 -4.18
N ALA A 88 -9.73 4.86 -5.05
CA ALA A 88 -10.05 3.48 -4.72
C ALA A 88 -9.13 2.92 -3.62
N LEU A 89 -7.83 3.18 -3.69
CA LEU A 89 -6.86 2.79 -2.66
C LEU A 89 -7.19 3.45 -1.32
N HIS A 90 -7.46 4.75 -1.30
CA HIS A 90 -7.86 5.45 -0.10
C HIS A 90 -9.14 4.87 0.51
N GLY A 91 -10.15 4.56 -0.32
CA GLY A 91 -11.38 3.90 0.12
C GLY A 91 -11.13 2.54 0.77
N ALA A 92 -10.25 1.73 0.18
CA ALA A 92 -9.89 0.40 0.69
C ALA A 92 -9.12 0.45 2.03
N LEU A 93 -8.27 1.48 2.23
CA LEU A 93 -7.38 1.61 3.38
C LEU A 93 -7.95 2.44 4.53
N ARG A 94 -9.16 2.98 4.39
CA ARG A 94 -9.82 3.77 5.43
C ARG A 94 -10.19 2.95 6.67
N ALA A 95 -10.46 1.66 6.50
CA ALA A 95 -10.76 0.75 7.60
C ALA A 95 -9.47 0.15 8.17
N PRO A 96 -9.46 -0.27 9.45
CA PRO A 96 -8.33 -0.98 10.03
C PRO A 96 -7.90 -2.20 9.20
N LEU A 97 -6.60 -2.39 9.09
CA LEU A 97 -5.99 -3.56 8.44
C LEU A 97 -5.95 -4.69 9.48
N ILE A 98 -6.78 -5.70 9.28
CA ILE A 98 -6.97 -6.89 10.12
C ILE A 98 -7.32 -8.07 9.23
#